data_AF-A0A966XJG7-F1
#
_entry.id   AF-A0A966XJG7-F1
#
_cell.length_a   1.000
_cell.length_b   1.000
_cell.length_c   1.000
_cell.angle_alpha   90.00
_cell.angle_beta   90.00
_cell.angle_gamma   90.00
#
_symmetry.space_group_name_H-M   'P 1'
#
loop_
_entity.id
_entity.type
_entity.pdbx_description
1 polymer ?
#
loop_
_entity_poly.entity_id
_entity_poly.type
_entity_poly.pdbx_seq_one_letter_code
_entity_poly.pdbx_strand_id
1 'polypeptide(L)'
;RHVEQPAPQIVQPAPMAAAPVTTAVSAPSTPAAPEAPATGGDPASHPGAVTSPMVGTVYLQPEPGAAPFVSVGSQVSEGATLLIVEAMKTMNQIPSPKSGTVKRILVEDGGAVEFGTPLVIIE
;
A
#
# COMPACT_ATOMS: atom_id res chain seq x y z
N ARG A 1 -22.60 70.55 -49.22
CA ARG A 1 -23.43 70.01 -48.13
C ARG A 1 -22.57 68.98 -47.41
N HIS A 2 -22.20 69.31 -46.18
CA HIS A 2 -21.27 68.58 -45.36
C HIS A 2 -21.98 67.38 -44.72
N VAL A 3 -21.35 66.22 -44.85
CA VAL A 3 -21.28 65.04 -43.96
C VAL A 3 -22.42 64.84 -42.96
N GLU A 4 -23.21 63.79 -43.17
CA GLU A 4 -23.68 62.94 -42.07
C GLU A 4 -23.63 61.48 -42.52
N GLN A 5 -23.03 60.66 -41.67
CA GLN A 5 -22.45 59.36 -41.93
C GLN A 5 -23.49 58.25 -41.68
N PRO A 6 -23.65 57.23 -42.54
CA PRO A 6 -24.54 56.12 -42.24
C PRO A 6 -23.91 55.19 -41.21
N ALA A 7 -24.60 54.99 -40.07
CA ALA A 7 -24.22 54.01 -39.06
C ALA A 7 -24.56 52.58 -39.55
N PRO A 8 -23.57 51.67 -39.71
CA PRO A 8 -23.86 50.27 -39.98
C PRO A 8 -24.26 49.57 -38.68
N GLN A 9 -25.40 48.90 -38.76
CA GLN A 9 -26.02 48.10 -37.72
C GLN A 9 -25.05 47.04 -37.18
N ILE A 10 -24.88 47.04 -35.86
CA ILE A 10 -24.18 46.02 -35.08
C ILE A 10 -24.92 44.67 -35.20
N VAL A 11 -24.27 43.71 -35.86
CA VAL A 11 -24.68 42.31 -35.95
C VAL A 11 -24.41 41.64 -34.61
N GLN A 12 -25.45 41.14 -33.94
CA GLN A 12 -25.34 40.30 -32.75
C GLN A 12 -24.87 38.89 -33.16
N PRO A 13 -23.78 38.35 -32.60
CA PRO A 13 -23.48 36.92 -32.76
C PRO A 13 -24.35 36.09 -31.81
N ALA A 14 -25.06 35.12 -32.38
CA ALA A 14 -25.79 34.08 -31.65
C ALA A 14 -24.80 33.15 -30.90
N PRO A 15 -25.14 32.67 -29.69
CA PRO A 15 -24.26 31.79 -28.92
C PRO A 15 -24.23 30.39 -29.54
N MET A 16 -23.07 30.01 -30.09
CA MET A 16 -22.80 28.62 -30.48
C MET A 16 -22.54 27.80 -29.21
N ALA A 17 -23.28 26.71 -29.08
CA ALA A 17 -23.29 25.81 -27.93
C ALA A 17 -21.89 25.27 -27.60
N ALA A 18 -21.52 25.41 -26.32
CA ALA A 18 -20.34 24.81 -25.73
C ALA A 18 -20.52 23.28 -25.62
N ALA A 19 -19.67 22.53 -26.31
CA ALA A 19 -19.47 21.12 -26.05
C ALA A 19 -18.68 20.95 -24.74
N PRO A 20 -19.09 20.11 -23.78
CA PRO A 20 -18.32 19.87 -22.58
C PRO A 20 -17.05 19.10 -22.93
N VAL A 21 -15.92 19.78 -22.73
CA VAL A 21 -14.60 19.18 -22.64
C VAL A 21 -14.59 18.15 -21.51
N THR A 22 -14.33 16.89 -21.85
CA THR A 22 -14.00 15.87 -20.86
C THR A 22 -12.60 16.18 -20.34
N THR A 23 -12.51 16.82 -19.18
CA THR A 23 -11.29 16.94 -18.42
C THR A 23 -10.98 15.57 -17.81
N ALA A 24 -10.02 14.87 -18.42
CA ALA A 24 -9.42 13.69 -17.81
C ALA A 24 -8.76 14.12 -16.49
N VAL A 25 -9.43 13.79 -15.38
CA VAL A 25 -8.88 13.90 -14.03
C VAL A 25 -7.70 12.93 -13.95
N SER A 26 -6.50 13.46 -14.06
CA SER A 26 -5.29 12.74 -13.65
C SER A 26 -5.37 12.52 -12.15
N ALA A 27 -5.71 11.30 -11.77
CA ALA A 27 -5.64 10.85 -10.38
C ALA A 27 -4.16 10.90 -9.91
N PRO A 28 -3.89 11.33 -8.68
CA PRO A 28 -2.54 11.33 -8.13
C PRO A 28 -2.03 9.89 -8.09
N SER A 29 -0.95 9.63 -8.82
CA SER A 29 -0.18 8.40 -8.69
C SER A 29 0.42 8.37 -7.29
N THR A 30 -0.09 7.46 -6.45
CA THR A 30 0.59 7.00 -5.24
C THR A 30 2.02 6.56 -5.62
N PRO A 31 3.06 6.98 -4.89
CA PRO A 31 4.42 6.50 -5.13
C PRO A 31 4.45 4.98 -4.89
N ALA A 32 4.67 4.21 -5.94
CA ALA A 32 5.08 2.82 -5.82
C ALA A 32 6.46 2.79 -5.16
N ALA A 33 6.53 2.18 -3.97
CA ALA A 33 7.78 1.87 -3.29
C ALA A 33 8.69 1.03 -4.22
N PRO A 34 10.02 1.21 -4.15
CA PRO A 34 10.96 0.53 -5.02
C PRO A 34 10.91 -0.99 -4.83
N GLU A 35 10.42 -1.70 -5.84
CA GLU A 35 10.46 -3.15 -5.92
C GLU A 35 11.92 -3.60 -6.05
N ALA A 36 12.48 -4.13 -4.96
CA ALA A 36 13.79 -4.74 -4.94
C ALA A 36 13.81 -6.03 -5.79
N PRO A 37 14.93 -6.38 -6.45
CA PRO A 37 14.97 -7.44 -7.45
C PRO A 37 14.62 -8.81 -6.86
N ALA A 38 13.50 -9.38 -7.29
CA ALA A 38 13.06 -10.73 -6.96
C ALA A 38 13.94 -11.78 -7.67
N THR A 39 15.06 -12.15 -7.05
CA THR A 39 15.71 -13.45 -7.32
C THR A 39 15.08 -14.50 -6.40
N GLY A 40 14.30 -15.40 -6.99
CA GLY A 40 13.93 -16.69 -6.41
C GLY A 40 12.52 -16.80 -5.83
N GLY A 41 11.58 -17.32 -6.63
CA GLY A 41 10.29 -17.87 -6.20
C GLY A 41 9.27 -16.89 -5.63
N ASP A 42 7.99 -17.24 -5.75
CA ASP A 42 6.94 -16.57 -4.98
C ASP A 42 7.20 -16.79 -3.48
N PRO A 43 7.31 -15.73 -2.66
CA PRO A 43 7.68 -15.87 -1.26
C PRO A 43 6.62 -16.59 -0.42
N ALA A 44 5.34 -16.58 -0.84
CA ALA A 44 4.29 -17.33 -0.17
C ALA A 44 4.44 -18.85 -0.37
N SER A 45 5.10 -19.27 -1.45
CA SER A 45 5.39 -20.67 -1.76
C SER A 45 6.61 -21.23 -1.02
N HIS A 46 7.31 -20.42 -0.22
CA HIS A 46 8.49 -20.87 0.51
C HIS A 46 8.11 -21.84 1.65
N PRO A 47 8.82 -22.97 1.85
CA PRO A 47 8.50 -23.95 2.91
C PRO A 47 8.65 -23.39 4.34
N GLY A 48 9.31 -22.25 4.46
CA GLY A 48 9.46 -21.49 5.70
C GLY A 48 8.57 -20.25 5.80
N ALA A 49 7.66 -20.02 4.84
CA ALA A 49 6.80 -18.85 4.86
C ALA A 49 5.78 -18.93 6.00
N VAL A 50 5.75 -17.88 6.81
CA VAL A 50 4.68 -17.61 7.77
C VAL A 50 3.75 -16.60 7.12
N THR A 51 2.51 -17.02 6.87
CA THR A 51 1.50 -16.21 6.19
C THR A 51 0.49 -15.62 7.17
N SER A 52 -0.15 -14.51 6.79
CA SER A 52 -1.20 -13.90 7.61
C SER A 52 -2.44 -14.79 7.69
N PRO A 53 -2.95 -15.10 8.89
CA PRO A 53 -4.21 -15.83 9.07
C PRO A 53 -5.44 -14.90 8.98
N MET A 54 -5.25 -13.59 8.84
CA MET A 54 -6.34 -12.61 8.80
C MET A 54 -5.99 -11.39 7.93
N VAL A 55 -7.00 -10.59 7.61
CA VAL A 55 -6.84 -9.28 6.95
C VAL A 55 -6.66 -8.22 8.02
N GLY A 56 -5.70 -7.31 7.84
CA GLY A 56 -5.45 -6.26 8.82
C GLY A 56 -4.22 -5.42 8.53
N THR A 57 -3.73 -4.73 9.55
CA THR A 57 -2.52 -3.90 9.50
C THR A 57 -1.42 -4.55 10.31
N VAL A 58 -0.22 -4.69 9.75
CA VAL A 58 0.93 -5.28 10.44
C VAL A 58 1.63 -4.26 11.32
N TYR A 59 2.05 -4.69 12.51
CA TYR A 59 2.98 -3.97 13.37
C TYR A 59 4.15 -4.88 13.75
N LEU A 60 5.37 -4.40 13.52
CA LEU A 60 6.59 -5.15 13.84
C LEU A 60 6.98 -5.01 15.31
N GLN A 61 6.40 -4.03 16.00
CA GLN A 61 6.68 -3.66 17.39
C GLN A 61 5.45 -3.91 18.28
N PRO A 62 5.64 -4.20 19.59
CA PRO A 62 4.52 -4.35 20.52
C PRO A 62 3.76 -3.04 20.76
N GLU A 63 4.45 -1.91 20.64
CA GLU A 63 3.94 -0.56 20.85
C GLU A 63 4.82 0.44 20.08
N PRO A 64 4.30 1.63 19.72
CA PRO A 64 5.06 2.61 18.96
C PRO A 64 6.33 3.05 19.71
N GLY A 65 7.49 2.90 19.05
CA GLY A 65 8.79 3.28 19.60
C GLY A 65 9.51 2.18 20.39
N ALA A 66 8.90 1.00 20.59
CA ALA A 66 9.57 -0.16 21.18
C ALA A 66 10.50 -0.86 20.17
N ALA A 67 11.31 -1.82 20.62
CA ALA A 67 12.05 -2.68 19.69
C ALA A 67 11.10 -3.60 18.91
N PRO A 68 11.39 -3.96 17.65
CA PRO A 68 10.61 -4.96 16.93
C PRO A 68 10.70 -6.31 17.64
N PHE A 69 9.66 -7.12 17.54
CA PHE A 69 9.63 -8.47 18.12
C PHE A 69 10.79 -9.33 17.60
N VAL A 70 11.07 -9.23 16.29
CA VAL A 70 12.14 -9.95 15.60
C VAL A 70 12.83 -9.09 14.57
N SER A 71 14.05 -9.46 14.20
CA SER A 71 14.81 -8.87 13.09
C SER A 71 15.39 -9.97 12.22
N VAL A 72 15.82 -9.63 11.00
CA VAL A 72 16.51 -10.59 10.14
C VAL A 72 17.77 -11.09 10.85
N GLY A 73 17.93 -12.41 10.94
CA GLY A 73 18.99 -13.08 11.70
C GLY A 73 18.61 -13.45 13.14
N SER A 74 17.45 -13.02 13.65
CA SER A 74 16.98 -13.41 14.99
C SER A 74 16.61 -14.89 15.04
N GLN A 75 17.03 -15.58 16.11
CA GLN A 75 16.55 -16.91 16.44
C GLN A 75 15.20 -16.82 17.17
N VAL A 76 14.26 -17.65 16.74
CA VAL A 76 12.90 -17.72 17.29
C VAL A 76 12.56 -19.17 17.65
N SER A 77 11.76 -19.35 18.68
CA SER A 77 11.20 -20.65 19.05
C SER A 77 9.79 -20.80 18.51
N GLU A 78 9.30 -22.03 18.37
CA GLU A 78 7.88 -22.28 18.16
C GLU A 78 7.04 -21.56 19.23
N GLY A 79 6.00 -20.87 18.79
CA GLY A 79 5.15 -20.05 19.65
C GLY A 79 5.66 -18.63 19.93
N ALA A 80 6.92 -18.29 19.57
CA ALA A 80 7.44 -16.94 19.77
C ALA A 80 6.69 -15.91 18.91
N THR A 81 6.34 -14.76 19.48
CA THR A 81 5.65 -13.68 18.75
C THR A 81 6.59 -13.08 17.70
N LEU A 82 6.15 -13.08 16.43
CA LEU A 82 6.90 -12.52 15.32
C LEU A 82 6.51 -11.07 15.03
N LEU A 83 5.21 -10.78 15.08
CA LEU A 83 4.60 -9.47 14.81
C LEU A 83 3.14 -9.48 15.28
N ILE A 84 2.48 -8.33 15.17
CA ILE A 84 1.04 -8.18 15.43
C ILE A 84 0.32 -7.85 14.13
N VAL A 85 -0.89 -8.38 13.97
CA VAL A 85 -1.85 -7.92 12.96
C VAL A 85 -3.04 -7.27 13.67
N GLU A 86 -3.28 -5.99 13.40
CA GLU A 86 -4.48 -5.29 13.85
C GLU A 86 -5.64 -5.65 12.94
N ALA A 87 -6.65 -6.29 13.51
CA ALA A 87 -7.91 -6.58 12.83
C ALA A 87 -9.07 -6.16 13.75
N MET A 88 -10.00 -5.36 13.21
CA MET A 88 -11.19 -4.91 13.95
C MET A 88 -10.87 -4.30 15.33
N LYS A 89 -9.85 -3.43 15.42
CA LYS A 89 -9.34 -2.81 16.67
C LYS A 89 -8.76 -3.77 17.70
N THR A 90 -8.44 -5.00 17.29
CA THR A 90 -7.79 -6.00 18.15
C THR A 90 -6.38 -6.26 17.65
N MET A 91 -5.42 -6.31 18.57
CA MET A 91 -4.01 -6.59 18.29
C MET A 91 -3.74 -8.08 18.41
N ASN A 92 -3.72 -8.78 17.28
CA ASN A 92 -3.56 -10.23 17.23
C ASN A 92 -2.09 -10.59 17.01
N GLN A 93 -1.47 -11.23 18.01
CA GLN A 93 -0.10 -11.72 17.90
C GLN A 93 -0.01 -12.88 16.91
N ILE A 94 0.98 -12.84 16.03
CA ILE A 94 1.28 -13.93 15.09
C ILE A 94 2.47 -14.72 15.64
N PRO A 95 2.25 -15.93 16.18
CA PRO A 95 3.32 -16.77 16.70
C PRO A 95 4.08 -17.46 15.58
N SER A 96 5.34 -17.83 15.85
CA SER A 96 6.13 -18.68 14.97
C SER A 96 5.59 -20.10 14.96
N PRO A 97 5.30 -20.70 13.78
CA PRO A 97 4.82 -22.08 13.70
C PRO A 97 5.90 -23.12 13.97
N LYS A 98 7.18 -22.72 13.99
CA LYS A 98 8.34 -23.59 14.25
C LYS A 98 9.50 -22.78 14.82
N SER A 99 10.44 -23.47 15.45
CA SER A 99 11.73 -22.87 15.82
C SER A 99 12.62 -22.69 14.59
N GLY A 100 13.44 -21.64 14.56
CA GLY A 100 14.36 -21.36 13.46
C GLY A 100 14.96 -19.96 13.50
N THR A 101 15.49 -19.52 12.37
CA THR A 101 16.06 -18.18 12.18
C THR A 101 15.23 -17.36 11.20
N VAL A 102 14.95 -16.11 11.54
CA VAL A 102 14.25 -15.18 10.65
C VAL A 102 15.17 -14.82 9.48
N LYS A 103 14.83 -15.30 8.29
CA LYS A 103 15.62 -15.07 7.07
C LYS A 103 15.24 -13.78 6.37
N ARG A 104 13.94 -13.49 6.32
CA ARG A 104 13.36 -12.30 5.66
C ARG A 104 12.09 -11.88 6.36
N ILE A 105 11.87 -10.57 6.42
CA ILE A 105 10.60 -9.95 6.77
C ILE A 105 10.09 -9.31 5.48
N LEU A 106 8.87 -9.66 5.06
CA LEU A 106 8.30 -9.29 3.76
C LEU A 106 7.25 -8.18 3.86
N VAL A 107 7.02 -7.69 5.06
CA VAL A 107 6.03 -6.68 5.40
C VAL A 107 6.69 -5.53 6.12
N GLU A 108 6.07 -4.37 6.00
CA GLU A 108 6.51 -3.13 6.64
C GLU A 108 5.60 -2.80 7.83
N ASP A 109 6.12 -2.04 8.77
CA ASP A 109 5.33 -1.54 9.91
C ASP A 109 4.22 -0.59 9.41
N GLY A 110 3.00 -0.81 9.88
CA GLY A 110 1.80 -0.11 9.41
C GLY A 110 1.30 -0.58 8.03
N GLY A 111 1.87 -1.63 7.44
CA GLY A 111 1.48 -2.16 6.15
C GLY A 111 0.16 -2.94 6.20
N ALA A 112 -0.67 -2.82 5.17
CA ALA A 112 -1.87 -3.63 5.02
C ALA A 112 -1.53 -5.04 4.53
N VAL A 113 -2.20 -6.05 5.09
CA VAL A 113 -2.06 -7.46 4.70
C VAL A 113 -3.42 -8.13 4.54
N GLU A 114 -3.45 -9.11 3.65
CA GLU A 114 -4.62 -9.98 3.42
C GLU A 114 -4.37 -11.39 3.93
N PHE A 115 -5.43 -12.20 4.01
CA PHE A 115 -5.31 -13.62 4.30
C PHE A 115 -4.35 -14.32 3.32
N GLY A 116 -3.41 -15.09 3.84
CA GLY A 116 -2.41 -15.81 3.04
C GLY A 116 -1.21 -14.95 2.61
N THR A 117 -1.20 -13.64 2.89
CA THR A 117 -0.05 -12.78 2.57
C THR A 117 1.20 -13.26 3.32
N PRO A 118 2.34 -13.48 2.64
CA PRO A 118 3.57 -13.88 3.30
C PRO A 118 4.13 -12.74 4.17
N LEU A 119 4.43 -13.05 5.42
CA LEU A 119 4.87 -12.07 6.42
C LEU A 119 6.37 -12.20 6.71
N VAL A 120 6.80 -13.41 7.04
CA VAL A 120 8.18 -13.72 7.47
C VAL A 120 8.59 -15.06 6.88
N ILE A 121 9.87 -15.23 6.54
CA ILE A 121 10.45 -16.53 6.19
C ILE A 121 11.35 -17.01 7.33
N ILE A 122 11.11 -18.23 7.80
CA ILE A 122 11.85 -18.89 8.89
C ILE A 122 12.48 -20.19 8.40
N GLU A 123 13.77 -20.35 8.65
CA GLU A 123 14.58 -21.55 8.32
C GLU A 123 15.15 -22.23 9.56
#